data_AF-A0A2T1LR43-F1
#
_entry.id   AF-A0A2T1LR43-F1
#
_cell.length_a   1.000
_cell.length_b   1.000
_cell.length_c   1.000
_cell.angle_alpha   90.00
_cell.angle_beta   90.00
_cell.angle_gamma   90.00
#
_symmetry.space_group_name_H-M   'P 1'
#
loop_
_entity.id
_entity.type
_entity.pdbx_description
1 polymer ?
#
loop_
_entity_poly.entity_id
_entity_poly.type
_entity_poly.pdbx_seq_one_letter_code
_entity_poly.pdbx_strand_id
1 'polypeptide(L)'
;MKVVTIPSGYSQDIRTIHDVDLIKDLQHHLVRTGYLKEEKEIDGIVGAKTINAFNNFKKDSYLEHPFILGHSTAFKLVTTKERADKTNSLMYELTPRREAILDLIRYTEGTDRTIDGKDSGFNILFTGRTFTDYSKHPDVVIRSGGIASTAAGAYQFLDFTWEAVRAALKLPDFSPRSQTQAALWLIDKKRKALQDVDRGDLYTFCQKCSWEWASIPDPITNRGRYPQPVIPYKKCGEIYRQFYAIAQKQYGGV
;
A
#
# COMPACT_ATOMS: atom_id res chain seq x y z
N MET A 1 -3.14 21.83 21.10
CA MET A 1 -4.34 21.74 20.22
C MET A 1 -4.80 20.28 20.14
N LYS A 2 -6.09 19.94 20.22
CA LYS A 2 -6.51 18.52 20.23
C LYS A 2 -6.55 17.94 18.81
N VAL A 3 -6.17 16.67 18.62
CA VAL A 3 -6.28 15.98 17.31
C VAL A 3 -7.71 16.07 16.76
N VAL A 4 -8.72 16.04 17.63
CA VAL A 4 -10.16 16.22 17.33
C VAL A 4 -10.47 17.55 16.64
N THR A 5 -9.61 18.56 16.78
CA THR A 5 -9.82 19.94 16.33
C THR A 5 -8.93 20.36 15.17
N ILE A 6 -8.28 19.41 14.49
CA ILE A 6 -7.45 19.70 13.30
C ILE A 6 -8.35 20.21 12.16
N PRO A 7 -8.22 21.50 11.75
CA PRO A 7 -9.06 22.08 10.70
C PRO A 7 -8.71 21.49 9.33
N SER A 8 -9.63 21.59 8.38
CA SER A 8 -9.52 21.00 7.03
C SER A 8 -8.26 21.44 6.24
N GLY A 9 -7.69 22.61 6.56
CA GLY A 9 -6.46 23.13 5.94
C GLY A 9 -5.16 22.80 6.68
N TYR A 10 -5.21 22.12 7.82
CA TYR A 10 -4.00 21.76 8.57
C TYR A 10 -3.35 20.50 7.99
N SER A 11 -2.05 20.59 7.73
CA SER A 11 -1.20 19.51 7.27
C SER A 11 0.23 19.78 7.74
N GLN A 12 0.75 18.94 8.63
CA GLN A 12 2.13 19.05 9.12
C GLN A 12 2.79 17.68 9.16
N ASP A 13 4.10 17.67 8.93
CA ASP A 13 4.92 16.48 9.17
C ASP A 13 5.01 16.25 10.68
N ILE A 14 4.59 15.08 11.15
CA ILE A 14 4.60 14.69 12.56
C ILE A 14 5.98 14.88 13.19
N ARG A 15 7.06 14.72 12.42
CA ARG A 15 8.44 14.82 12.90
C ARG A 15 8.87 16.25 13.23
N THR A 16 8.12 17.24 12.76
CA THR A 16 8.40 18.67 12.97
C THR A 16 7.39 19.35 13.90
N ILE A 17 6.43 18.60 14.46
CA ILE A 17 5.46 19.12 15.41
C ILE A 17 6.15 19.27 16.78
N HIS A 18 6.02 20.46 17.38
CA HIS A 18 6.54 20.76 18.73
C HIS A 18 5.43 21.03 19.76
N ASP A 19 4.15 21.01 19.36
CA ASP A 19 3.01 21.12 20.28
C ASP A 19 2.88 19.84 21.11
N VAL A 20 3.38 19.88 22.34
CA VAL A 20 3.43 18.75 23.29
C VAL A 20 2.03 18.19 23.57
N ASP A 21 1.02 19.04 23.68
CA ASP A 21 -0.36 18.60 23.97
C ASP A 21 -0.96 17.88 22.76
N LEU A 22 -0.71 18.39 21.55
CA LEU A 22 -1.12 17.71 20.32
C LEU A 22 -0.45 16.34 20.17
N ILE A 23 0.83 16.23 20.51
CA ILE A 23 1.58 14.97 20.44
C ILE A 23 1.03 13.97 21.47
N LYS A 24 0.75 14.40 22.71
CA LYS A 24 0.16 13.53 23.73
C LYS A 24 -1.23 13.05 23.33
N ASP A 25 -2.07 13.92 22.80
CA ASP A 25 -3.39 13.53 22.28
C ASP A 25 -3.28 12.52 21.14
N LEU A 26 -2.33 12.71 20.22
CA LEU A 26 -2.04 11.77 19.15
C LEU A 26 -1.62 10.40 19.69
N GLN A 27 -0.63 10.38 20.60
CA GLN A 27 -0.14 9.15 21.23
C GLN A 27 -1.27 8.44 21.98
N HIS A 28 -2.13 9.18 22.69
CA HIS A 28 -3.30 8.63 23.36
C HIS A 28 -4.25 7.93 22.37
N HIS A 29 -4.53 8.55 21.21
CA HIS A 29 -5.33 7.90 20.17
C HIS A 29 -4.63 6.66 19.58
N LEU A 30 -3.31 6.68 19.42
CA LEU A 30 -2.54 5.53 18.94
C LEU A 30 -2.54 4.38 19.95
N VAL A 31 -2.49 4.66 21.26
CA VAL A 31 -2.67 3.65 22.32
C VAL A 31 -4.08 3.08 22.28
N ARG A 32 -5.08 3.94 22.28
CA ARG A 32 -6.51 3.55 22.23
C ARG A 32 -6.85 2.68 21.01
N THR A 33 -6.21 2.95 19.87
CA THR A 33 -6.39 2.18 18.63
C THR A 33 -5.47 0.96 18.54
N GLY A 34 -4.56 0.77 19.50
CA GLY A 34 -3.68 -0.40 19.62
C GLY A 34 -2.42 -0.36 18.76
N TYR A 35 -2.01 0.80 18.24
CA TYR A 35 -0.79 0.99 17.45
C TYR A 35 0.42 1.41 18.29
N LEU A 36 0.18 2.03 19.44
CA LEU A 36 1.19 2.31 20.47
C LEU A 36 0.87 1.42 21.69
N LYS A 37 1.88 0.80 22.31
CA LYS A 37 1.65 -0.39 23.15
C LYS A 37 1.22 -0.07 24.58
N GLU A 38 1.69 1.03 25.15
CA GLU A 38 1.52 1.31 26.57
C GLU A 38 1.25 2.80 26.83
N GLU A 39 0.45 3.12 27.84
CA GLU A 39 0.19 4.51 28.25
C GLU A 39 1.47 5.25 28.67
N LYS A 40 2.49 4.54 29.17
CA LYS A 40 3.80 5.14 29.50
C LYS A 40 4.53 5.72 28.29
N GLU A 41 4.10 5.40 27.07
CA GLU A 41 4.64 5.93 25.82
C GLU A 41 3.96 7.26 25.41
N ILE A 42 3.01 7.77 26.20
CA ILE A 42 2.38 9.09 26.03
C ILE A 42 3.24 10.15 26.73
N ASP A 43 4.38 10.46 26.15
CA ASP A 43 5.39 11.37 26.70
C ASP A 43 5.36 12.78 26.06
N GLY A 44 4.61 12.97 24.97
CA GLY A 44 4.59 14.20 24.20
C GLY A 44 5.82 14.38 23.29
N ILE A 45 6.59 13.31 23.05
CA ILE A 45 7.79 13.30 22.22
C ILE A 45 7.56 12.43 20.98
N VAL A 46 7.84 12.97 19.79
CA VAL A 46 7.77 12.21 18.54
C VAL A 46 9.05 11.40 18.36
N GLY A 47 9.16 10.29 19.10
CA GLY A 47 10.22 9.30 18.96
C GLY A 47 9.93 8.24 17.90
N ALA A 48 10.88 7.33 17.68
CA ALA A 48 10.75 6.25 16.69
C ALA A 48 9.49 5.39 16.89
N LYS A 49 9.08 5.16 18.15
CA LYS A 49 7.87 4.42 18.48
C LYS A 49 6.60 5.13 18.02
N THR A 50 6.48 6.43 18.33
CA THR A 50 5.37 7.27 17.87
C THR A 50 5.31 7.32 16.35
N ILE A 51 6.46 7.47 15.68
CA ILE A 51 6.55 7.48 14.20
C ILE A 51 6.09 6.15 13.62
N ASN A 52 6.57 5.02 14.15
CA ASN A 52 6.20 3.69 13.67
C ASN A 52 4.70 3.41 13.93
N ALA A 53 4.20 3.73 15.12
CA ALA A 53 2.79 3.57 15.46
C ALA A 53 1.89 4.43 14.54
N PHE A 54 2.28 5.69 14.31
CA PHE A 54 1.56 6.60 13.42
C PHE A 54 1.57 6.12 11.97
N ASN A 55 2.74 5.71 11.46
CA ASN A 55 2.87 5.19 10.12
C ASN A 55 2.08 3.89 9.95
N ASN A 56 2.15 2.97 10.91
CA ASN A 56 1.36 1.73 10.90
C ASN A 56 -0.14 2.03 10.98
N PHE A 57 -0.57 2.98 11.82
CA PHE A 57 -1.96 3.42 11.86
C PHE A 57 -2.40 3.95 10.51
N LYS A 58 -1.59 4.82 9.89
CA LYS A 58 -1.89 5.38 8.57
C LYS A 58 -1.90 4.31 7.50
N LYS A 59 -1.02 3.32 7.58
CA LYS A 59 -0.95 2.18 6.67
C LYS A 59 -2.19 1.29 6.79
N ASP A 60 -2.51 0.86 8.01
CA ASP A 60 -3.70 0.05 8.31
C ASP A 60 -5.02 0.83 8.16
N SER A 61 -4.94 2.15 8.11
CA SER A 61 -6.06 3.07 7.80
C SER A 61 -6.04 3.58 6.36
N TYR A 62 -5.02 3.20 5.59
CA TYR A 62 -4.85 3.47 4.16
C TYR A 62 -4.89 4.95 3.79
N LEU A 63 -4.16 5.72 4.59
CA LEU A 63 -4.00 7.17 4.48
C LEU A 63 -2.66 7.49 3.81
N GLU A 64 -2.70 8.28 2.75
CA GLU A 64 -1.51 8.75 2.04
C GLU A 64 -0.61 9.64 2.93
N HIS A 65 0.64 9.78 2.50
CA HIS A 65 1.70 10.57 3.14
C HIS A 65 2.03 10.10 4.58
N PRO A 66 2.95 9.13 4.74
CA PRO A 66 3.12 8.34 5.98
C PRO A 66 3.46 9.16 7.23
N PHE A 67 4.01 10.36 7.06
CA PHE A 67 4.41 11.24 8.17
C PHE A 67 3.51 12.47 8.32
N ILE A 68 2.52 12.66 7.45
CA ILE A 68 1.67 13.85 7.51
C ILE A 68 0.49 13.63 8.44
N LEU A 69 0.40 14.46 9.48
CA LEU A 69 -0.80 14.66 10.28
C LEU A 69 -1.63 15.79 9.66
N GLY A 70 -2.66 15.40 8.92
CA GLY A 70 -3.67 16.31 8.37
C GLY A 70 -5.08 15.93 8.78
N HIS A 71 -6.08 16.70 8.33
CA HIS A 71 -7.48 16.53 8.72
C HIS A 71 -7.99 15.09 8.56
N SER A 72 -7.77 14.43 7.42
CA SER A 72 -8.23 13.04 7.20
C SER A 72 -7.58 12.05 8.15
N THR A 73 -6.31 12.26 8.51
CA THR A 73 -5.60 11.39 9.47
C THR A 73 -6.11 11.60 10.88
N ALA A 74 -6.27 12.87 11.27
CA ALA A 74 -6.83 13.26 12.56
C ALA A 74 -8.25 12.73 12.75
N PHE A 75 -9.11 12.93 11.75
CA PHE A 75 -10.48 12.43 11.72
C PHE A 75 -10.51 10.91 11.87
N LYS A 76 -9.65 10.18 11.14
CA LYS A 76 -9.58 8.73 11.23
C LYS A 76 -9.09 8.26 12.60
N LEU A 77 -8.08 8.88 13.19
CA LEU A 77 -7.56 8.54 14.53
C LEU A 77 -8.64 8.68 15.61
N VAL A 78 -9.48 9.69 15.49
CA VAL A 78 -10.57 9.98 16.44
C VAL A 78 -11.75 9.03 16.23
N THR A 79 -12.16 8.80 14.99
CA THR A 79 -13.33 7.98 14.66
C THR A 79 -13.09 6.48 14.66
N THR A 80 -11.83 6.04 14.57
CA THR A 80 -11.48 4.62 14.70
C THR A 80 -11.84 4.16 16.12
N LYS A 81 -12.73 3.17 16.25
CA LYS A 81 -13.13 2.63 17.56
C LYS A 81 -11.95 1.97 18.25
N GLU A 82 -12.02 1.85 19.58
CA GLU A 82 -11.10 0.98 20.34
C GLU A 82 -11.08 -0.41 19.71
N ARG A 83 -9.89 -0.99 19.61
CA ARG A 83 -9.69 -2.28 18.94
C ARG A 83 -10.23 -3.40 19.84
N ALA A 84 -11.55 -3.52 19.94
CA ALA A 84 -12.21 -4.76 20.34
C ALA A 84 -11.98 -5.80 19.22
N ASP A 85 -11.65 -7.02 19.61
CA ASP A 85 -11.16 -8.11 18.77
C ASP A 85 -11.64 -8.18 17.29
N LYS A 86 -10.64 -8.26 16.40
CA LYS A 86 -10.60 -9.01 15.12
C LYS A 86 -11.90 -9.20 14.32
N THR A 87 -12.51 -8.16 13.76
CA THR A 87 -13.48 -8.32 12.64
C THR A 87 -13.48 -7.15 11.64
N ASN A 88 -12.28 -6.69 11.26
CA ASN A 88 -12.04 -6.20 9.89
C ASN A 88 -10.64 -6.65 9.47
N SER A 89 -10.34 -7.94 9.70
CA SER A 89 -9.04 -8.51 9.35
C SER A 89 -8.88 -8.41 7.86
N LEU A 90 -7.76 -7.82 7.43
CA LEU A 90 -7.30 -8.00 6.06
C LEU A 90 -7.37 -9.49 5.74
N MET A 91 -7.99 -9.85 4.60
CA MET A 91 -8.00 -11.24 4.17
C MET A 91 -6.56 -11.74 3.98
N TYR A 92 -5.69 -10.84 3.54
CA TYR A 92 -4.26 -11.08 3.39
C TYR A 92 -3.45 -10.18 4.32
N GLU A 93 -2.77 -10.80 5.27
CA GLU A 93 -1.76 -10.14 6.10
C GLU A 93 -0.62 -9.59 5.23
N LEU A 94 -0.11 -8.39 5.56
CA LEU A 94 1.09 -7.83 4.93
C LEU A 94 2.33 -8.26 5.69
N THR A 95 3.02 -9.26 5.14
CA THR A 95 4.36 -9.66 5.57
C THR A 95 5.42 -8.87 4.81
N PRO A 96 6.67 -8.79 5.29
CA PRO A 96 7.75 -8.11 4.55
C PRO A 96 7.94 -8.61 3.12
N ARG A 97 7.71 -9.91 2.87
CA ARG A 97 7.82 -10.49 1.51
C ARG A 97 6.66 -10.07 0.62
N ARG A 98 5.44 -10.08 1.16
CA ARG A 98 4.24 -9.65 0.43
C ARG A 98 4.33 -8.17 0.08
N GLU A 99 4.75 -7.34 1.03
CA GLU A 99 5.01 -5.92 0.80
C GLU A 99 6.04 -5.72 -0.33
N ALA A 100 7.19 -6.38 -0.25
CA ALA A 100 8.24 -6.24 -1.25
C ALA A 100 7.84 -6.72 -2.65
N ILE A 101 6.96 -7.72 -2.76
CA ILE A 101 6.39 -8.13 -4.04
C ILE A 101 5.39 -7.10 -4.57
N LEU A 102 4.55 -6.52 -3.70
CA LEU A 102 3.64 -5.46 -4.10
C LEU A 102 4.41 -4.22 -4.60
N ASP A 103 5.49 -3.85 -3.92
CA ASP A 103 6.42 -2.79 -4.35
C ASP A 103 7.06 -3.10 -5.70
N LEU A 104 7.50 -4.35 -5.91
CA LEU A 104 8.04 -4.77 -7.20
C LEU A 104 7.01 -4.63 -8.31
N ILE A 105 5.74 -4.99 -8.06
CA ILE A 105 4.66 -4.80 -9.04
C ILE A 105 4.49 -3.31 -9.34
N ARG A 106 4.37 -2.45 -8.33
CA ARG A 106 4.27 -0.99 -8.52
C ARG A 106 5.43 -0.42 -9.35
N TYR A 107 6.64 -0.89 -9.07
CA TYR A 107 7.85 -0.47 -9.78
C TYR A 107 7.84 -0.89 -11.25
N THR A 108 7.47 -2.15 -11.51
CA THR A 108 7.44 -2.71 -12.87
C THR A 108 6.31 -2.10 -13.69
N GLU A 109 5.11 -1.93 -13.13
CA GLU A 109 3.99 -1.20 -13.75
C GLU A 109 4.31 0.30 -13.95
N GLY A 110 5.30 0.82 -13.23
CA GLY A 110 5.74 2.22 -13.34
C GLY A 110 4.84 3.20 -12.61
N THR A 111 4.00 2.73 -11.69
CA THR A 111 3.14 3.58 -10.84
C THR A 111 3.93 4.17 -9.67
N ASP A 112 4.99 3.49 -9.23
CA ASP A 112 5.97 4.01 -8.29
C ASP A 112 7.36 3.45 -8.58
N ARG A 113 8.27 4.28 -9.13
CA ARG A 113 9.65 3.88 -9.45
C ARG A 113 10.66 4.28 -8.38
N THR A 114 10.20 4.65 -7.19
CA THR A 114 11.07 4.98 -6.06
C THR A 114 11.32 3.75 -5.19
N ILE A 115 12.50 3.70 -4.56
CA ILE A 115 12.90 2.63 -3.64
C ILE A 115 13.15 3.28 -2.28
N ASP A 116 12.07 3.75 -1.65
CA ASP A 116 12.13 4.48 -0.37
C ASP A 116 11.14 3.97 0.70
N GLY A 117 10.32 2.97 0.36
CA GLY A 117 9.33 2.38 1.25
C GLY A 117 8.12 3.24 1.53
N LYS A 118 7.86 4.27 0.71
CA LYS A 118 6.63 5.06 0.79
C LYS A 118 5.51 4.41 0.00
N ASP A 119 4.30 4.51 0.54
CA ASP A 119 3.10 4.09 -0.14
C ASP A 119 2.62 5.16 -1.13
N SER A 120 3.08 5.05 -2.37
CA SER A 120 2.68 5.93 -3.46
C SER A 120 2.19 5.15 -4.70
N GLY A 121 1.75 5.88 -5.73
CA GLY A 121 1.30 5.29 -7.00
C GLY A 121 -0.14 4.74 -7.03
N PHE A 122 -0.91 4.87 -5.95
CA PHE A 122 -2.27 4.31 -5.86
C PHE A 122 -3.32 5.05 -6.69
N ASN A 123 -3.02 6.24 -7.19
CA ASN A 123 -3.92 7.04 -8.00
C ASN A 123 -3.53 7.12 -9.48
N ILE A 124 -2.63 6.26 -9.95
CA ILE A 124 -2.13 6.32 -11.34
C ILE A 124 -3.11 5.65 -12.31
N LEU A 125 -3.51 6.37 -13.34
CA LEU A 125 -4.21 5.86 -14.52
C LEU A 125 -3.18 5.41 -15.56
N PHE A 126 -3.65 4.61 -16.53
CA PHE A 126 -2.89 4.32 -17.74
C PHE A 126 -2.33 5.62 -18.34
N THR A 127 -1.08 5.56 -18.82
CA THR A 127 -0.25 6.71 -19.26
C THR A 127 0.26 7.66 -18.18
N GLY A 128 0.09 7.37 -16.88
CA GLY A 128 0.67 8.17 -15.79
C GLY A 128 -0.17 9.36 -15.32
N ARG A 129 -1.39 9.53 -15.86
CA ARG A 129 -2.35 10.52 -15.34
C ARG A 129 -2.80 10.11 -13.93
N THR A 130 -3.36 11.04 -13.16
CA THR A 130 -3.86 10.74 -11.81
C THR A 130 -5.37 10.88 -11.69
N PHE A 131 -5.95 10.19 -10.71
CA PHE A 131 -7.31 10.42 -10.21
C PHE A 131 -7.28 10.86 -8.74
N THR A 132 -8.41 11.32 -8.21
CA THR A 132 -8.51 11.83 -6.82
C THR A 132 -9.64 11.18 -6.01
N ASP A 133 -10.61 10.56 -6.68
CA ASP A 133 -11.71 9.85 -6.02
C ASP A 133 -11.41 8.35 -5.93
N TYR A 134 -11.29 7.86 -4.71
CA TYR A 134 -11.07 6.45 -4.41
C TYR A 134 -12.35 5.69 -4.09
N SER A 135 -13.54 6.31 -4.15
CA SER A 135 -14.81 5.65 -3.81
C SER A 135 -15.12 4.45 -4.70
N LYS A 136 -14.55 4.42 -5.92
CA LYS A 136 -14.66 3.32 -6.89
C LYS A 136 -13.47 3.33 -7.84
N HIS A 137 -13.31 2.25 -8.61
CA HIS A 137 -12.38 2.24 -9.73
C HIS A 137 -12.81 3.34 -10.73
N PRO A 138 -11.88 4.13 -11.27
CA PRO A 138 -12.21 5.30 -12.09
C PRO A 138 -12.93 4.95 -13.39
N ASP A 139 -12.72 3.73 -13.91
CA ASP A 139 -13.39 3.20 -15.11
C ASP A 139 -13.26 4.14 -16.33
N VAL A 140 -12.07 4.73 -16.47
CA VAL A 140 -11.75 5.64 -17.57
C VAL A 140 -10.95 4.89 -18.62
N VAL A 141 -11.53 4.70 -19.81
CA VAL A 141 -10.82 4.13 -20.96
C VAL A 141 -9.85 5.18 -21.51
N ILE A 142 -8.55 4.87 -21.49
CA ILE A 142 -7.49 5.69 -22.08
C ILE A 142 -6.89 4.94 -23.27
N ARG A 143 -6.69 5.66 -24.38
CA ARG A 143 -6.08 5.13 -25.61
C ARG A 143 -4.68 5.69 -25.78
N SER A 144 -3.67 4.82 -25.88
CA SER A 144 -2.28 5.21 -26.10
C SER A 144 -1.50 4.06 -26.75
N GLY A 145 -0.56 4.39 -27.64
CA GLY A 145 0.30 3.39 -28.30
C GLY A 145 -0.47 2.31 -29.07
N GLY A 146 -1.66 2.62 -29.59
CA GLY A 146 -2.52 1.66 -30.30
C GLY A 146 -3.36 0.74 -29.40
N ILE A 147 -3.29 0.91 -28.07
CA ILE A 147 -4.02 0.10 -27.09
C ILE A 147 -5.06 0.96 -26.37
N ALA A 148 -6.22 0.40 -26.05
CA ALA A 148 -7.21 0.97 -25.14
C ALA A 148 -7.16 0.21 -23.81
N SER A 149 -7.08 0.93 -22.69
CA SER A 149 -6.97 0.32 -21.37
C SER A 149 -7.72 1.15 -20.33
N THR A 150 -8.34 0.46 -19.38
CA THR A 150 -8.96 1.04 -18.17
C THR A 150 -8.02 0.96 -16.97
N ALA A 151 -6.75 0.55 -17.17
CA ALA A 151 -5.79 0.31 -16.11
C ALA A 151 -5.67 1.49 -15.14
N ALA A 152 -5.87 1.20 -13.85
CA ALA A 152 -5.77 2.19 -12.80
C ALA A 152 -5.21 1.63 -11.49
N GLY A 153 -4.70 2.54 -10.66
CA GLY A 153 -4.15 2.25 -9.35
C GLY A 153 -2.74 1.69 -9.38
N ALA A 154 -2.20 1.44 -8.20
CA ALA A 154 -0.84 0.97 -7.95
C ALA A 154 -0.51 -0.35 -8.67
N TYR A 155 -1.54 -1.17 -8.91
CA TYR A 155 -1.39 -2.48 -9.53
C TYR A 155 -2.05 -2.55 -10.91
N GLN A 156 -2.39 -1.39 -11.49
CA GLN A 156 -2.92 -1.22 -12.85
C GLN A 156 -4.09 -2.18 -13.16
N PHE A 157 -5.08 -2.26 -12.26
CA PHE A 157 -6.25 -3.09 -12.46
C PHE A 157 -7.06 -2.61 -13.66
N LEU A 158 -7.51 -3.56 -14.49
CA LEU A 158 -8.57 -3.31 -15.47
C LEU A 158 -9.92 -3.32 -14.76
N ASP A 159 -10.88 -2.55 -15.27
CA ASP A 159 -12.26 -2.46 -14.77
C ASP A 159 -12.91 -3.82 -14.49
N PHE A 160 -12.87 -4.75 -15.45
CA PHE A 160 -13.47 -6.08 -15.28
C PHE A 160 -12.74 -6.94 -14.23
N THR A 161 -11.42 -6.83 -14.13
CA THR A 161 -10.62 -7.55 -13.12
C THR A 161 -10.94 -6.98 -11.75
N TRP A 162 -10.99 -5.66 -11.62
CA TRP A 162 -11.35 -4.99 -10.38
C TRP A 162 -12.72 -5.44 -9.88
N GLU A 163 -13.76 -5.42 -10.74
CA GLU A 163 -15.10 -5.79 -10.30
C GLU A 163 -15.20 -7.25 -9.84
N ALA A 164 -14.52 -8.18 -10.51
CA ALA A 164 -14.47 -9.57 -10.07
C ALA A 164 -13.87 -9.71 -8.66
N VAL A 165 -12.76 -9.02 -8.39
CA VAL A 165 -12.08 -9.10 -7.09
C VAL A 165 -12.84 -8.34 -6.01
N ARG A 166 -13.36 -7.15 -6.33
CA ARG A 166 -14.20 -6.35 -5.46
C ARG A 166 -15.41 -7.15 -4.99
N ALA A 167 -16.09 -7.85 -5.89
CA ALA A 167 -17.22 -8.70 -5.52
C ALA A 167 -16.79 -9.88 -4.63
N ALA A 168 -15.69 -10.56 -4.97
CA ALA A 168 -15.18 -11.71 -4.21
C ALA A 168 -14.77 -11.34 -2.77
N LEU A 169 -14.19 -10.15 -2.59
CA LEU A 169 -13.70 -9.65 -1.31
C LEU A 169 -14.67 -8.71 -0.59
N LYS A 170 -15.78 -8.34 -1.23
CA LYS A 170 -16.71 -7.29 -0.76
C LYS A 170 -15.98 -5.98 -0.46
N LEU A 171 -15.09 -5.56 -1.36
CA LEU A 171 -14.31 -4.33 -1.17
C LEU A 171 -15.23 -3.09 -1.26
N PRO A 172 -15.14 -2.16 -0.30
CA PRO A 172 -16.05 -1.03 -0.22
C PRO A 172 -15.71 0.10 -1.21
N ASP A 173 -14.46 0.17 -1.66
CA ASP A 173 -13.88 1.29 -2.39
C ASP A 173 -12.65 0.84 -3.20
N PHE A 174 -12.00 1.76 -3.92
CA PHE A 174 -10.74 1.57 -4.63
C PHE A 174 -9.54 2.18 -3.88
N SER A 175 -9.65 2.36 -2.57
CA SER A 175 -8.56 2.91 -1.73
C SER A 175 -7.28 2.07 -1.82
N PRO A 176 -6.13 2.60 -1.36
CA PRO A 176 -4.90 1.81 -1.27
C PRO A 176 -5.09 0.44 -0.59
N ARG A 177 -5.99 0.36 0.42
CA ARG A 177 -6.38 -0.91 1.07
C ARG A 177 -6.86 -1.93 0.09
N SER A 178 -7.88 -1.51 -0.64
CA SER A 178 -8.71 -2.39 -1.42
C SER A 178 -7.92 -2.82 -2.65
N GLN A 179 -7.09 -1.93 -3.20
CA GLN A 179 -6.09 -2.26 -4.21
C GLN A 179 -5.08 -3.31 -3.71
N THR A 180 -4.48 -3.11 -2.54
CA THR A 180 -3.49 -4.05 -1.97
C THR A 180 -4.10 -5.44 -1.73
N GLN A 181 -5.29 -5.49 -1.12
CA GLN A 181 -5.98 -6.77 -0.89
C GLN A 181 -6.38 -7.43 -2.21
N ALA A 182 -6.81 -6.65 -3.21
CA ALA A 182 -7.14 -7.17 -4.53
C ALA A 182 -5.92 -7.77 -5.24
N ALA A 183 -4.76 -7.11 -5.16
CA ALA A 183 -3.52 -7.61 -5.76
C ALA A 183 -3.08 -8.93 -5.12
N LEU A 184 -3.11 -9.02 -3.79
CA LEU A 184 -2.81 -10.26 -3.07
C LEU A 184 -3.82 -11.37 -3.38
N TRP A 185 -5.10 -11.02 -3.56
CA TRP A 185 -6.10 -11.98 -4.00
C TRP A 185 -5.84 -12.50 -5.42
N LEU A 186 -5.42 -11.66 -6.36
CA LEU A 186 -5.04 -12.12 -7.70
C LEU A 186 -3.82 -13.04 -7.65
N ILE A 187 -2.79 -12.67 -6.87
CA ILE A 187 -1.60 -13.50 -6.63
C ILE A 187 -2.01 -14.88 -6.07
N ASP A 188 -2.88 -14.90 -5.07
CA ASP A 188 -3.33 -16.11 -4.41
C ASP A 188 -4.30 -16.93 -5.27
N LYS A 189 -5.46 -16.37 -5.60
CA LYS A 189 -6.58 -17.13 -6.18
C LYS A 189 -6.44 -17.35 -7.67
N LYS A 190 -5.97 -16.37 -8.43
CA LYS A 190 -5.88 -16.45 -9.90
C LYS A 190 -4.55 -17.05 -10.34
N ARG A 191 -3.44 -16.66 -9.70
CA ARG A 191 -2.08 -17.09 -10.08
C ARG A 191 -1.51 -18.22 -9.24
N LYS A 192 -2.10 -18.54 -8.07
CA LYS A 192 -1.63 -19.60 -7.16
C LYS A 192 -0.15 -19.40 -6.77
N ALA A 193 0.22 -18.15 -6.50
CA ALA A 193 1.61 -17.73 -6.28
C ALA A 193 1.87 -17.17 -4.87
N LEU A 194 0.85 -17.05 -4.01
CA LEU A 194 1.03 -16.43 -2.68
C LEU A 194 2.04 -17.19 -1.81
N GLN A 195 2.01 -18.53 -1.82
CA GLN A 195 3.01 -19.33 -1.10
C GLN A 195 4.42 -19.16 -1.67
N ASP A 196 4.56 -18.91 -2.97
CA ASP A 196 5.86 -18.65 -3.59
C ASP A 196 6.42 -17.31 -3.12
N VAL A 197 5.56 -16.28 -3.04
CA VAL A 197 5.88 -15.00 -2.40
C VAL A 197 6.32 -15.19 -0.96
N ASP A 198 5.56 -15.95 -0.17
CA ASP A 198 5.86 -16.19 1.24
C ASP A 198 7.16 -16.96 1.46
N ARG A 199 7.57 -17.81 0.50
CA ARG A 199 8.88 -18.50 0.50
C ARG A 199 10.02 -17.65 -0.06
N GLY A 200 9.71 -16.52 -0.70
CA GLY A 200 10.70 -15.69 -1.42
C GLY A 200 11.13 -16.28 -2.76
N ASP A 201 10.34 -17.18 -3.34
CA ASP A 201 10.57 -17.75 -4.67
C ASP A 201 10.09 -16.78 -5.76
N LEU A 202 10.93 -15.79 -6.04
CA LEU A 202 10.67 -14.78 -7.06
C LEU A 202 10.60 -15.38 -8.47
N TYR A 203 11.32 -16.46 -8.73
CA TYR A 203 11.32 -17.12 -10.04
C TYR A 203 9.93 -17.65 -10.37
N THR A 204 9.36 -18.47 -9.47
CA THR A 204 8.03 -19.05 -9.65
C THR A 204 6.95 -17.97 -9.64
N PHE A 205 7.10 -16.93 -8.80
CA PHE A 205 6.22 -15.77 -8.83
C PHE A 205 6.22 -15.11 -10.23
N CYS A 206 7.37 -14.78 -10.81
CA CYS A 206 7.45 -14.15 -12.14
C CYS A 206 6.86 -15.05 -13.23
N GLN A 207 7.15 -16.36 -13.17
CA GLN A 207 6.61 -17.33 -14.14
C GLN A 207 5.08 -17.34 -14.14
N LYS A 208 4.45 -17.33 -12.95
CA LYS A 208 2.98 -17.38 -12.79
C LYS A 208 2.32 -16.03 -13.02
N CYS A 209 2.87 -14.96 -12.45
CA CYS A 209 2.25 -13.62 -12.40
C CYS A 209 2.51 -12.76 -13.65
N SER A 210 3.45 -13.12 -14.54
CA SER A 210 3.63 -12.47 -15.85
C SER A 210 2.40 -12.56 -16.77
N TRP A 211 1.47 -13.48 -16.48
CA TRP A 211 0.16 -13.59 -17.15
C TRP A 211 -0.92 -12.70 -16.53
N GLU A 212 -0.63 -12.01 -15.43
CA GLU A 212 -1.53 -11.06 -14.79
C GLU A 212 -1.07 -9.62 -15.01
N TRP A 213 0.22 -9.37 -14.74
CA TRP A 213 0.84 -8.07 -14.91
C TRP A 213 1.76 -8.08 -16.11
N ALA A 214 1.44 -7.26 -17.11
CA ALA A 214 2.19 -7.20 -18.36
C ALA A 214 3.62 -6.71 -18.18
N SER A 215 3.89 -6.00 -17.09
CA SER A 215 5.21 -5.48 -16.74
C SER A 215 6.15 -6.52 -16.12
N ILE A 216 5.64 -7.67 -15.68
CA ILE A 216 6.45 -8.74 -15.07
C ILE A 216 7.04 -9.63 -16.17
N PRO A 217 8.37 -9.87 -16.18
CA PRO A 217 9.00 -10.72 -17.17
C PRO A 217 8.70 -12.21 -16.93
N ASP A 218 8.65 -13.00 -18.00
CA ASP A 218 8.92 -14.43 -17.92
C ASP A 218 10.41 -14.62 -17.56
N PRO A 219 10.73 -15.38 -16.50
CA PRO A 219 12.08 -15.45 -15.95
C PRO A 219 13.05 -16.25 -16.83
N ILE A 220 12.56 -17.05 -17.79
CA ILE A 220 13.38 -17.84 -18.71
C ILE A 220 13.76 -16.98 -19.92
N THR A 221 12.77 -16.30 -20.50
CA THR A 221 12.93 -15.59 -21.77
C THR A 221 13.29 -14.11 -21.59
N ASN A 222 13.11 -13.55 -20.38
CA ASN A 222 13.18 -12.11 -20.10
C ASN A 222 12.24 -11.26 -20.99
N ARG A 223 11.14 -11.85 -21.47
CA ARG A 223 10.11 -11.17 -22.25
C ARG A 223 8.79 -11.12 -21.48
N GLY A 224 7.99 -10.09 -21.72
CA GLY A 224 6.60 -10.04 -21.24
C GLY A 224 5.70 -11.01 -21.99
N ARG A 225 4.54 -11.34 -21.41
CA ARG A 225 3.48 -12.10 -22.11
C ARG A 225 2.68 -11.25 -23.11
N TYR A 226 2.83 -9.94 -23.01
CA TYR A 226 2.12 -8.94 -23.79
C TYR A 226 3.15 -8.02 -24.48
N PRO A 227 2.79 -7.29 -25.56
CA PRO A 227 3.71 -6.46 -26.35
C PRO A 227 4.26 -5.20 -25.63
N GLN A 228 4.37 -5.22 -24.31
CA GLN A 228 4.89 -4.14 -23.47
C GLN A 228 6.34 -4.44 -23.07
N PRO A 229 7.18 -3.40 -22.90
CA PRO A 229 8.52 -3.57 -22.36
C PRO A 229 8.45 -4.06 -20.92
N VAL A 230 9.38 -4.94 -20.55
CA VAL A 230 9.53 -5.48 -19.19
C VAL A 230 10.92 -5.20 -18.65
N ILE A 231 11.02 -5.13 -17.32
CA ILE A 231 12.31 -5.14 -16.64
C ILE A 231 12.85 -6.58 -16.64
N PRO A 232 14.12 -6.85 -17.00
CA PRO A 232 14.66 -8.21 -16.98
C PRO A 232 14.62 -8.85 -15.59
N TYR A 233 14.42 -10.16 -15.53
CA TYR A 233 14.26 -10.92 -14.27
C TYR A 233 15.40 -10.69 -13.28
N LYS A 234 16.65 -10.67 -13.77
CA LYS A 234 17.82 -10.38 -12.92
C LYS A 234 17.67 -9.03 -12.20
N LYS A 235 17.20 -8.00 -12.93
CA LYS A 235 17.00 -6.66 -12.38
C LYS A 235 15.81 -6.60 -11.42
N CYS A 236 14.72 -7.33 -11.71
CA CYS A 236 13.62 -7.51 -10.75
C CYS A 236 14.13 -8.09 -9.42
N GLY A 237 15.03 -9.08 -9.46
CA GLY A 237 15.64 -9.65 -8.26
C GLY A 237 16.48 -8.66 -7.45
N GLU A 238 17.21 -7.77 -8.10
CA GLU A 238 17.97 -6.69 -7.43
C GLU A 238 17.06 -5.68 -6.75
N ILE A 239 15.96 -5.30 -7.41
CA ILE A 239 14.99 -4.34 -6.89
C ILE A 239 14.20 -4.96 -5.73
N TYR A 240 13.72 -6.19 -5.89
CA TYR A 240 13.01 -6.93 -4.85
C TYR A 240 13.82 -7.03 -3.56
N ARG A 241 15.13 -7.31 -3.62
CA ARG A 241 15.97 -7.38 -2.43
C ARG A 241 16.06 -6.05 -1.67
N GLN A 242 16.05 -4.93 -2.40
CA GLN A 242 16.05 -3.61 -1.76
C GLN A 242 14.72 -3.33 -1.07
N PHE A 243 13.60 -3.58 -1.74
CA PHE A 243 12.27 -3.46 -1.12
C PHE A 243 12.11 -4.39 0.09
N TYR A 244 12.56 -5.63 -0.02
CA TYR A 244 12.51 -6.58 1.09
C TYR A 244 13.32 -6.10 2.30
N ALA A 245 14.52 -5.55 2.09
CA ALA A 245 15.32 -4.98 3.17
C ALA A 245 14.63 -3.77 3.84
N ILE A 246 13.93 -2.94 3.06
CA ILE A 246 13.13 -1.82 3.59
C ILE A 246 11.95 -2.35 4.41
N ALA A 247 11.17 -3.28 3.86
CA ALA A 247 10.02 -3.86 4.53
C ALA A 247 10.43 -4.58 5.83
N GLN A 248 11.54 -5.31 5.84
CA GLN A 248 12.06 -5.94 7.06
C GLN A 248 12.34 -4.93 8.18
N LYS A 249 12.85 -3.74 7.85
CA LYS A 249 13.07 -2.67 8.85
C LYS A 249 11.76 -2.08 9.37
N GLN A 250 10.74 -2.00 8.52
CA GLN A 250 9.42 -1.45 8.90
C GLN A 250 8.65 -2.41 9.81
N TYR A 251 8.70 -3.72 9.53
CA TYR A 251 7.91 -4.73 10.24
C TYR A 251 8.67 -5.51 11.32
N GLY A 252 10.00 -5.49 11.29
CA GLY A 252 10.87 -6.33 12.13
C GLY A 252 11.48 -5.62 13.34
N GLY A 253 10.87 -4.54 13.84
CA GLY A 253 11.36 -3.82 15.01
C GLY A 253 11.30 -4.66 16.29
N VAL A 254 12.40 -5.38 16.56
CA VAL A 254 12.88 -5.66 17.93
C VAL A 254 14.03 -4.70 18.19
#